data_AF-A0A8T4LV62-F1
#
_entry.id   AF-A0A8T4LV62-F1
#
_cell.length_a   1.000
_cell.length_b   1.000
_cell.length_c   1.000
_cell.angle_alpha   90.00
_cell.angle_beta   90.00
_cell.angle_gamma   90.00
#
_symmetry.space_group_name_H-M   'P 1'
#
loop_
_entity.id
_entity.type
_entity.pdbx_description
1 polymer ?
#
loop_
_entity_poly.entity_id
_entity_poly.type
_entity_poly.pdbx_seq_one_letter_code
_entity_poly.pdbx_strand_id
1 'polypeptide(L)'
;MAEANQKQGGLEKMAMYEPAVLAARLSKSDPAYVGSALEIQGERLTLDDATRKLLREGVYNNQAGIKKAIEVYSDAYSQARDSLTVDQLTGHYSGGMDLLSDQDKKTLNTELGKFKNETYGNIEKQMQKAGYVSQGAQEGLLDGTPEEIQKKVESARATLEKYQNLIVMLRTLESFKLETLRPETVKRSTKTNLEGLAKHLRGEN
;
A
#
# COMPACT_ATOMS: atom_id res chain seq x y z
N MET A 1 -3.08 27.53 5.57
CA MET A 1 -1.75 26.97 5.88
C MET A 1 -1.82 25.59 6.55
N ALA A 2 -2.74 25.35 7.50
CA ALA A 2 -2.90 24.03 8.14
C ALA A 2 -3.29 22.87 7.19
N GLU A 3 -4.15 23.12 6.20
CA GLU A 3 -4.55 22.10 5.21
C GLU A 3 -3.42 21.72 4.25
N ALA A 4 -2.55 22.66 3.86
CA ALA A 4 -1.40 22.36 3.01
C ALA A 4 -0.35 21.52 3.77
N ASN A 5 -0.08 21.86 5.04
CA ASN A 5 0.80 21.08 5.91
C ASN A 5 0.25 19.68 6.23
N GLN A 6 -1.07 19.52 6.39
CA GLN A 6 -1.68 18.19 6.56
C GLN A 6 -1.64 17.36 5.27
N LYS A 7 -1.86 17.99 4.10
CA LYS A 7 -1.81 17.33 2.78
C LYS A 7 -0.41 16.82 2.42
N GLN A 8 0.64 17.58 2.76
CA GLN A 8 2.04 17.19 2.54
C GLN A 8 2.47 16.08 3.52
N GLY A 9 2.08 16.19 4.79
CA GLY A 9 2.44 15.19 5.81
C GLY A 9 1.82 13.80 5.58
N GLY A 10 0.65 13.70 4.96
CA GLY A 10 0.03 12.41 4.63
C GLY A 10 0.78 11.64 3.53
N LEU A 11 1.17 12.33 2.45
CA LEU A 11 1.93 11.75 1.34
C LEU A 11 3.34 11.34 1.76
N GLU A 12 4.02 12.20 2.51
CA GLU A 12 5.35 11.90 3.07
C GLU A 12 5.29 10.69 4.00
N LYS A 13 4.31 10.63 4.89
CA LYS A 13 4.08 9.45 5.75
C LYS A 13 3.84 8.19 4.94
N MET A 14 2.96 8.25 3.94
CA MET A 14 2.71 7.09 3.08
C MET A 14 3.99 6.63 2.37
N ALA A 15 4.75 7.55 1.77
CA ALA A 15 6.00 7.25 1.06
C ALA A 15 7.08 6.66 1.98
N MET A 16 7.13 7.09 3.25
CA MET A 16 8.03 6.51 4.24
C MET A 16 7.77 5.02 4.44
N TYR A 17 6.52 4.55 4.40
CA TYR A 17 6.14 3.17 4.70
C TYR A 17 6.01 2.23 3.48
N GLU A 18 6.17 2.73 2.24
CA GLU A 18 6.09 1.90 1.02
C GLU A 18 7.03 0.67 1.03
N PRO A 19 8.31 0.76 1.47
CA PRO A 19 9.18 -0.41 1.52
C PRO A 19 8.65 -1.55 2.39
N ALA A 20 7.90 -1.25 3.45
CA ALA A 20 7.27 -2.30 4.27
C ALA A 20 6.13 -3.02 3.52
N VAL A 21 5.37 -2.30 2.70
CA VAL A 21 4.34 -2.92 1.85
C VAL A 21 4.99 -3.78 0.77
N LEU A 22 6.10 -3.35 0.19
CA LEU A 22 6.89 -4.19 -0.71
C LEU A 22 7.42 -5.43 0.03
N ALA A 23 7.93 -5.29 1.25
CA ALA A 23 8.36 -6.41 2.09
C ALA A 23 7.24 -7.44 2.31
N ALA A 24 6.00 -6.99 2.54
CA ALA A 24 4.82 -7.85 2.66
C ALA A 24 4.51 -8.66 1.38
N ARG A 25 4.78 -8.09 0.20
CA ARG A 25 4.62 -8.79 -1.09
C ARG A 25 5.74 -9.80 -1.29
N LEU A 26 6.98 -9.37 -1.07
CA LEU A 26 8.17 -10.21 -1.21
C LEU A 26 8.18 -11.37 -0.23
N SER A 27 7.57 -11.25 0.95
CA SER A 27 7.49 -12.37 1.91
C SER A 27 6.73 -13.59 1.36
N LYS A 28 5.92 -13.39 0.30
CA LYS A 28 5.21 -14.47 -0.40
C LYS A 28 5.93 -14.92 -1.65
N SER A 29 6.54 -14.01 -2.42
CA SER A 29 7.16 -14.32 -3.72
C SER A 29 8.67 -14.57 -3.65
N ASP A 30 9.40 -13.74 -2.91
CA ASP A 30 10.86 -13.73 -2.86
C ASP A 30 11.37 -13.40 -1.43
N PRO A 31 11.26 -14.35 -0.47
CA PRO A 31 11.55 -14.08 0.93
C PRO A 31 12.96 -13.58 1.22
N ALA A 32 13.94 -13.91 0.36
CA ALA A 32 15.33 -13.49 0.48
C ALA A 32 15.53 -11.96 0.44
N TYR A 33 14.57 -11.21 -0.12
CA TYR A 33 14.66 -9.76 -0.29
C TYR A 33 13.92 -8.97 0.80
N VAL A 34 13.16 -9.65 1.67
CA VAL A 34 12.31 -9.02 2.70
C VAL A 34 13.13 -8.18 3.68
N GLY A 35 14.25 -8.70 4.18
CA GLY A 35 15.11 -7.99 5.12
C GLY A 35 15.64 -6.68 4.54
N SER A 36 16.07 -6.69 3.28
CA SER A 36 16.58 -5.48 2.61
C SER A 36 15.49 -4.42 2.39
N ALA A 37 14.24 -4.83 2.13
CA ALA A 37 13.12 -3.89 2.03
C ALA A 37 12.82 -3.23 3.40
N LEU A 38 12.89 -3.99 4.50
CA LEU A 38 12.73 -3.47 5.85
C LEU A 38 13.91 -2.59 6.31
N GLU A 39 15.11 -2.79 5.77
CA GLU A 39 16.24 -1.89 6.02
C GLU A 39 16.06 -0.55 5.31
N ILE A 40 15.61 -0.56 4.05
CA ILE A 40 15.24 0.66 3.32
C ILE A 40 14.14 1.42 4.09
N GLN A 41 13.17 0.69 4.66
CA GLN A 41 12.15 1.26 5.54
C GLN A 41 12.77 2.03 6.71
N GLY A 42 13.72 1.41 7.43
CA GLY A 42 14.38 2.04 8.58
C GLY A 42 15.15 3.32 8.22
N GLU A 43 15.77 3.35 7.04
CA GLU A 43 16.43 4.55 6.51
C GLU A 43 15.44 5.66 6.15
N ARG A 44 14.30 5.32 5.51
CA ARG A 44 13.25 6.29 5.20
C ARG A 44 12.60 6.88 6.45
N LEU A 45 12.54 6.12 7.52
CA LEU A 45 12.10 6.58 8.84
C LEU A 45 13.16 7.40 9.57
N THR A 46 14.34 7.63 8.98
CA THR A 46 15.46 8.36 9.57
C THR A 46 15.90 7.78 10.92
N LEU A 47 15.71 6.48 11.15
CA LEU A 47 16.17 5.80 12.37
C LEU A 47 17.69 5.86 12.44
N ASP A 48 18.27 6.10 13.61
CA ASP A 48 19.73 6.10 13.76
C ASP A 48 20.35 4.70 13.52
N ASP A 49 21.67 4.66 13.31
CA ASP A 49 22.41 3.41 13.05
C ASP A 49 22.28 2.39 14.17
N ALA A 50 22.22 2.83 15.43
CA ALA A 50 22.10 1.93 16.57
C ALA A 50 20.74 1.22 16.56
N THR A 51 19.67 1.96 16.30
CA THR A 51 18.30 1.46 16.19
C THR A 51 18.16 0.54 14.98
N ARG A 52 18.71 0.91 13.83
CA ARG A 52 18.71 0.05 12.63
C ARG A 52 19.46 -1.26 12.89
N LYS A 53 20.60 -1.20 13.58
CA LYS A 53 21.37 -2.38 13.98
C LYS A 53 20.55 -3.29 14.92
N LEU A 54 19.90 -2.73 15.95
CA LEU A 54 19.04 -3.48 16.86
C LEU A 54 17.87 -4.15 16.12
N LEU A 55 17.24 -3.45 15.18
CA LEU A 55 16.19 -4.01 14.35
C LEU A 55 16.72 -5.15 13.47
N ARG A 56 17.90 -4.99 12.86
CA ARG A 56 18.53 -6.04 12.04
C ARG A 56 18.87 -7.28 12.87
N GLU A 57 19.53 -7.12 14.01
CA GLU A 57 20.04 -8.22 14.83
C GLU A 57 18.95 -8.92 15.65
N GLY A 58 17.91 -8.19 16.05
CA GLY A 58 16.82 -8.71 16.86
C GLY A 58 15.54 -9.01 16.08
N VAL A 59 14.98 -8.01 15.40
CA VAL A 59 13.63 -8.08 14.80
C VAL A 59 13.66 -8.74 13.42
N TYR A 60 14.63 -8.40 12.57
CA TYR A 60 14.71 -8.90 11.19
C TYR A 60 15.48 -10.21 11.07
N ASN A 61 16.05 -10.71 12.17
CA ASN A 61 16.79 -11.97 12.20
C ASN A 61 15.90 -13.20 12.45
N ASN A 62 14.59 -13.02 12.65
CA ASN A 62 13.66 -14.14 12.81
C ASN A 62 12.31 -13.84 12.14
N GLN A 63 11.61 -14.91 11.72
CA GLN A 63 10.36 -14.79 10.95
C GLN A 63 9.23 -14.09 11.73
N ALA A 64 9.15 -14.26 13.05
CA ALA A 64 8.12 -13.63 13.87
C ALA A 64 8.32 -12.10 13.94
N GLY A 65 9.56 -11.65 14.15
CA GLY A 65 9.90 -10.24 14.16
C GLY A 65 9.72 -9.58 12.79
N ILE A 66 10.14 -10.24 11.70
CA ILE A 66 9.86 -9.78 10.33
C ILE A 66 8.36 -9.60 10.10
N LYS A 67 7.55 -10.61 10.44
CA LYS A 67 6.09 -10.57 10.26
C LYS A 67 5.49 -9.40 11.06
N LYS A 68 5.91 -9.20 12.30
CA LYS A 68 5.38 -8.12 13.13
C LYS A 68 5.79 -6.73 12.62
N ALA A 69 7.02 -6.58 12.14
CA ALA A 69 7.48 -5.34 11.52
C ALA A 69 6.68 -5.02 10.25
N ILE A 70 6.46 -6.02 9.38
CA ILE A 70 5.62 -5.88 8.19
C ILE A 70 4.21 -5.43 8.56
N GLU A 71 3.58 -6.08 9.55
CA GLU A 71 2.24 -5.75 10.03
C GLU A 71 2.15 -4.29 10.50
N VAL A 72 3.00 -3.89 11.45
CA VAL A 72 2.99 -2.53 12.03
C VAL A 72 3.20 -1.44 10.97
N TYR A 73 4.18 -1.63 10.07
CA TYR A 73 4.49 -0.62 9.07
C TYR A 73 3.49 -0.62 7.90
N SER A 74 2.92 -1.76 7.53
CA SER A 74 1.85 -1.83 6.52
C SER A 74 0.55 -1.22 7.02
N ASP A 75 0.26 -1.32 8.32
CA ASP A 75 -0.87 -0.63 8.94
C ASP A 75 -0.66 0.89 8.93
N ALA A 76 0.55 1.35 9.26
CA ALA A 76 0.88 2.77 9.19
C ALA A 76 0.79 3.33 7.76
N TYR A 77 1.24 2.54 6.77
CA TYR A 77 1.03 2.86 5.35
C TYR A 77 -0.45 2.98 5.01
N SER A 78 -1.27 1.99 5.40
CA SER A 78 -2.69 1.95 5.07
C SER A 78 -3.43 3.14 5.71
N GLN A 79 -3.15 3.46 6.97
CA GLN A 79 -3.72 4.65 7.63
C GLN A 79 -3.37 5.94 6.91
N ALA A 80 -2.11 6.10 6.47
CA ALA A 80 -1.70 7.26 5.71
C ALA A 80 -2.42 7.33 4.35
N ARG A 81 -2.42 6.24 3.59
CA ARG A 81 -3.11 6.12 2.29
C ARG A 81 -4.59 6.42 2.38
N ASP A 82 -5.27 5.86 3.38
CA ASP A 82 -6.72 5.97 3.56
C ASP A 82 -7.15 7.41 3.85
N SER A 83 -6.25 8.23 4.40
CA SER A 83 -6.48 9.66 4.64
C SER A 83 -6.35 10.54 3.39
N LEU A 84 -5.74 10.03 2.31
CA LEU A 84 -5.46 10.77 1.09
C LEU A 84 -6.64 10.73 0.12
N THR A 85 -6.81 11.83 -0.60
CA THR A 85 -7.75 11.93 -1.73
C THR A 85 -7.27 11.16 -2.95
N VAL A 86 -8.20 10.77 -3.83
CA VAL A 86 -7.86 10.12 -5.12
C VAL A 86 -6.90 10.99 -5.94
N ASP A 87 -7.05 12.32 -5.92
CA ASP A 87 -6.16 13.25 -6.62
C ASP A 87 -4.72 13.16 -6.11
N GLN A 88 -4.55 13.19 -4.77
CA GLN A 88 -3.23 13.07 -4.14
C GLN A 88 -2.56 11.73 -4.44
N LEU A 89 -3.32 10.63 -4.36
CA LEU A 89 -2.81 9.31 -4.70
C LEU A 89 -2.44 9.20 -6.18
N THR A 90 -3.26 9.74 -7.07
CA THR A 90 -3.00 9.77 -8.51
C THR A 90 -1.71 10.53 -8.82
N GLY A 91 -1.53 11.71 -8.22
CA GLY A 91 -0.29 12.47 -8.35
C GLY A 91 0.94 11.70 -7.85
N HIS A 92 0.82 11.01 -6.71
CA HIS A 92 1.90 10.21 -6.14
C HIS A 92 2.27 8.98 -7.00
N TYR A 93 1.29 8.37 -7.67
CA TYR A 93 1.48 7.22 -8.55
C TYR A 93 1.75 7.59 -10.02
N SER A 94 1.89 8.88 -10.34
CA SER A 94 2.03 9.40 -11.70
C SER A 94 3.13 8.73 -12.53
N GLY A 95 4.25 8.34 -11.91
CA GLY A 95 5.34 7.64 -12.61
C GLY A 95 4.93 6.31 -13.27
N GLY A 96 3.85 5.65 -12.80
CA GLY A 96 3.29 4.48 -13.47
C GLY A 96 2.45 4.79 -14.70
N MET A 97 1.92 6.01 -14.78
CA MET A 97 1.20 6.46 -15.97
C MET A 97 2.15 6.81 -17.10
N ASP A 98 3.44 7.05 -16.83
CA ASP A 98 4.40 7.49 -17.86
C ASP A 98 4.64 6.48 -18.98
N LEU A 99 4.40 5.20 -18.69
CA LEU A 99 4.51 4.10 -19.66
C LEU A 99 3.34 3.99 -20.64
N LEU A 100 2.26 4.73 -20.41
CA LEU A 100 1.06 4.68 -21.22
C LEU A 100 1.12 5.65 -22.40
N SER A 101 0.32 5.41 -23.44
CA SER A 101 0.10 6.40 -24.49
C SER A 101 -0.63 7.63 -23.92
N ASP A 102 -0.47 8.80 -24.53
CA ASP A 102 -1.15 10.02 -24.07
C ASP A 102 -2.68 9.87 -24.04
N GLN A 103 -3.25 9.10 -24.98
CA GLN A 103 -4.67 8.81 -25.04
C GLN A 103 -5.13 7.95 -23.86
N ASP A 104 -4.35 6.94 -23.48
CA ASP A 104 -4.66 6.08 -22.33
C ASP A 104 -4.48 6.84 -21.02
N LYS A 105 -3.42 7.65 -20.89
CA LYS A 105 -3.22 8.55 -19.74
C LYS A 105 -4.41 9.48 -19.57
N LYS A 106 -4.89 10.10 -20.65
CA LYS A 106 -6.07 10.97 -20.63
C LYS A 106 -7.32 10.23 -20.18
N THR A 107 -7.50 9.00 -20.64
CA THR A 107 -8.64 8.15 -20.26
C THR A 107 -8.62 7.83 -18.76
N LEU A 108 -7.48 7.35 -18.25
CA LEU A 108 -7.27 7.07 -16.83
C LEU A 108 -7.47 8.32 -15.96
N ASN A 109 -6.87 9.45 -16.33
CA ASN A 109 -7.01 10.71 -15.60
C ASN A 109 -8.46 11.21 -15.59
N THR A 110 -9.21 10.98 -16.67
CA THR A 110 -10.63 11.34 -16.73
C THR A 110 -11.45 10.50 -15.75
N GLU A 111 -11.23 9.19 -15.72
CA GLU A 111 -11.94 8.29 -14.81
C GLU A 111 -11.57 8.53 -13.34
N LEU A 112 -10.28 8.69 -13.02
CA LEU A 112 -9.82 9.02 -11.66
C LEU A 112 -10.32 10.41 -11.23
N GLY A 113 -10.36 11.37 -12.16
CA GLY A 113 -10.82 12.74 -11.94
C GLY A 113 -12.27 12.86 -11.46
N LYS A 114 -13.12 11.86 -11.77
CA LYS A 114 -14.51 11.80 -11.27
C LYS A 114 -14.60 11.71 -9.74
N PHE A 115 -13.56 11.17 -9.09
CA PHE A 115 -13.51 10.92 -7.66
C PHE A 115 -12.45 11.74 -6.94
N LYS A 116 -11.86 12.74 -7.61
CA LYS A 116 -10.66 13.47 -7.16
C LYS A 116 -10.70 13.98 -5.71
N ASN A 117 -11.89 14.35 -5.22
CA ASN A 117 -12.08 14.90 -3.87
C ASN A 117 -12.45 13.83 -2.82
N GLU A 118 -12.71 12.59 -3.23
CA GLU A 118 -13.03 11.50 -2.31
C GLU A 118 -11.74 10.93 -1.73
N THR A 119 -11.73 10.62 -0.43
CA THR A 119 -10.59 9.95 0.22
C THR A 119 -10.68 8.44 0.01
N TYR A 120 -9.53 7.78 -0.20
CA TYR A 120 -9.46 6.34 -0.41
C TYR A 120 -10.13 5.54 0.72
N GLY A 121 -9.92 5.93 1.99
CA GLY A 121 -10.53 5.27 3.13
C GLY A 121 -12.05 5.40 3.19
N ASN A 122 -12.62 6.52 2.72
CA ASN A 122 -14.08 6.65 2.64
C ASN A 122 -14.66 5.80 1.52
N ILE A 123 -13.96 5.68 0.39
CA ILE A 123 -14.35 4.79 -0.71
C ILE A 123 -14.34 3.33 -0.23
N GLU A 124 -13.25 2.87 0.40
CA GLU A 124 -13.17 1.49 0.91
C GLU A 124 -14.26 1.21 1.95
N LYS A 125 -14.55 2.14 2.87
CA LYS A 125 -15.66 2.02 3.84
C LYS A 125 -17.02 1.90 3.15
N GLN A 126 -17.28 2.68 2.09
CA GLN A 126 -18.54 2.62 1.35
C GLN A 126 -18.67 1.29 0.61
N MET A 127 -17.61 0.82 -0.04
CA MET A 127 -17.58 -0.49 -0.69
C MET A 127 -17.76 -1.63 0.30
N GLN A 128 -17.11 -1.57 1.47
CA GLN A 128 -17.25 -2.60 2.51
C GLN A 128 -18.69 -2.65 3.04
N LYS A 129 -19.30 -1.50 3.33
CA LYS A 129 -20.72 -1.42 3.72
C LYS A 129 -21.65 -1.99 2.65
N ALA A 130 -21.41 -1.65 1.39
CA ALA A 130 -22.18 -2.19 0.28
C ALA A 130 -22.02 -3.72 0.16
N GLY A 131 -20.80 -4.23 0.30
CA GLY A 131 -20.52 -5.66 0.33
C GLY A 131 -21.25 -6.40 1.46
N TYR A 132 -21.27 -5.85 2.67
CA TYR A 132 -22.03 -6.42 3.79
C TYR A 132 -23.53 -6.47 3.52
N VAL A 133 -24.10 -5.44 2.89
CA VAL A 133 -25.52 -5.45 2.50
C VAL A 133 -25.79 -6.53 1.46
N SER A 134 -24.95 -6.63 0.42
CA SER A 134 -25.11 -7.65 -0.62
C SER A 134 -25.01 -9.07 -0.07
N GLN A 135 -24.03 -9.34 0.81
CA GLN A 135 -23.87 -10.64 1.45
C GLN A 135 -25.01 -10.95 2.43
N GLY A 136 -25.36 -9.99 3.30
CA GLY A 136 -26.46 -10.16 4.25
C GLY A 136 -27.79 -10.44 3.57
N ALA A 137 -28.04 -9.87 2.38
CA ALA A 137 -29.23 -10.18 1.60
C ALA A 137 -29.25 -11.64 1.12
N GLN A 138 -28.11 -12.16 0.65
CA GLN A 138 -27.98 -13.54 0.20
C GLN A 138 -28.15 -14.54 1.34
N GLU A 139 -27.67 -14.19 2.53
CA GLU A 139 -27.73 -15.02 3.73
C GLU A 139 -29.06 -14.87 4.51
N GLY A 140 -29.97 -13.99 4.06
CA GLY A 140 -31.24 -13.72 4.73
C GLY A 140 -31.09 -13.02 6.09
N LEU A 141 -30.00 -12.28 6.28
CA LEU A 141 -29.62 -11.62 7.54
C LEU A 141 -30.02 -10.15 7.62
N LEU A 142 -30.70 -9.61 6.59
CA LEU A 142 -31.13 -8.22 6.58
C LEU A 142 -32.52 -8.07 7.19
N ASP A 143 -32.63 -7.13 8.13
CA ASP A 143 -33.91 -6.69 8.66
C ASP A 143 -34.60 -5.70 7.70
N GLY A 144 -35.92 -5.86 7.53
CA GLY A 144 -36.79 -4.98 6.77
C GLY A 144 -37.86 -5.73 5.99
N THR A 145 -38.79 -5.00 5.37
CA THR A 145 -39.71 -5.61 4.39
C THR A 145 -38.96 -6.03 3.12
N PRO A 146 -39.52 -6.93 2.30
CA PRO A 146 -38.91 -7.29 1.02
C PRO A 146 -38.56 -6.08 0.14
N GLU A 147 -39.42 -5.06 0.10
CA GLU A 147 -39.21 -3.83 -0.66
C GLU A 147 -38.06 -2.98 -0.09
N GLU A 148 -37.92 -2.91 1.24
CA GLU A 148 -36.83 -2.21 1.90
C GLU A 148 -35.48 -2.90 1.67
N ILE A 149 -35.47 -4.23 1.76
CA ILE A 149 -34.29 -5.06 1.47
C ILE A 149 -33.88 -4.87 0.01
N GLN A 150 -34.83 -4.91 -0.93
CA GLN A 150 -34.56 -4.70 -2.35
C GLN A 150 -33.91 -3.33 -2.61
N LYS A 151 -34.44 -2.25 -2.01
CA LYS A 151 -33.83 -0.91 -2.11
C LYS A 151 -32.42 -0.84 -1.54
N LYS A 152 -32.16 -1.50 -0.39
CA LYS A 152 -30.81 -1.58 0.21
C LYS A 152 -29.84 -2.29 -0.74
N VAL A 153 -30.26 -3.41 -1.34
CA VAL A 153 -29.45 -4.19 -2.29
C VAL A 153 -29.16 -3.41 -3.57
N GLU A 154 -30.14 -2.71 -4.13
CA GLU A 154 -29.94 -1.87 -5.34
C GLU A 154 -28.94 -0.73 -5.08
N SER A 155 -29.07 -0.04 -3.94
CA SER A 155 -28.13 1.02 -3.54
C SER A 155 -26.71 0.48 -3.30
N ALA A 156 -26.60 -0.69 -2.66
CA ALA A 156 -25.33 -1.37 -2.47
C ALA A 156 -24.67 -1.75 -3.81
N ARG A 157 -25.45 -2.32 -4.73
CA ARG A 157 -24.96 -2.66 -6.07
C ARG A 157 -24.46 -1.44 -6.84
N ALA A 158 -25.22 -0.34 -6.84
CA ALA A 158 -24.80 0.90 -7.47
C ALA A 158 -23.50 1.46 -6.86
N THR A 159 -23.32 1.32 -5.55
CA THR A 159 -22.09 1.72 -4.85
C THR A 159 -20.89 0.86 -5.26
N LEU A 160 -21.08 -0.46 -5.36
CA LEU A 160 -20.02 -1.37 -5.81
C LEU A 160 -19.63 -1.09 -7.27
N GLU A 161 -20.62 -0.94 -8.16
CA GLU A 161 -20.40 -0.61 -9.57
C GLU A 161 -19.71 0.76 -9.73
N LYS A 162 -20.06 1.76 -8.90
CA LYS A 162 -19.43 3.09 -8.88
C LYS A 162 -17.91 3.02 -8.63
N TYR A 163 -17.48 2.21 -7.66
CA TYR A 163 -16.09 2.23 -7.18
C TYR A 163 -15.22 1.05 -7.63
N GLN A 164 -15.79 -0.02 -8.18
CA GLN A 164 -15.04 -1.22 -8.56
C GLN A 164 -13.85 -0.90 -9.49
N ASN A 165 -14.10 -0.17 -10.57
CA ASN A 165 -13.05 0.20 -11.52
C ASN A 165 -12.02 1.15 -10.89
N LEU A 166 -12.48 2.09 -10.06
CA LEU A 166 -11.59 3.02 -9.34
C LEU A 166 -10.58 2.28 -8.46
N ILE A 167 -11.05 1.34 -7.63
CA ILE A 167 -10.17 0.58 -6.74
C ILE A 167 -9.20 -0.28 -7.54
N VAL A 168 -9.64 -0.91 -8.63
CA VAL A 168 -8.74 -1.67 -9.52
C VAL A 168 -7.64 -0.76 -10.07
N MET A 169 -7.98 0.42 -10.61
CA MET A 169 -7.01 1.38 -11.12
C MET A 169 -6.01 1.81 -10.05
N LEU A 170 -6.49 2.23 -8.87
CA LEU A 170 -5.62 2.69 -7.79
C LEU A 170 -4.69 1.59 -7.26
N ARG A 171 -5.18 0.36 -7.11
CA ARG A 171 -4.36 -0.79 -6.67
C ARG A 171 -3.34 -1.20 -7.72
N THR A 172 -3.65 -1.08 -9.00
CA THR A 172 -2.70 -1.34 -10.08
C THR A 172 -1.60 -0.28 -10.10
N LEU A 173 -1.96 1.00 -9.96
CA LEU A 173 -1.01 2.12 -9.87
C LEU A 173 -0.11 2.02 -8.63
N GLU A 174 -0.70 1.72 -7.46
CA GLU A 174 0.03 1.43 -6.22
C GLU A 174 1.00 0.27 -6.42
N SER A 175 0.56 -0.80 -7.10
CA SER A 175 1.39 -1.96 -7.36
C SER A 175 2.59 -1.62 -8.25
N PHE A 176 2.37 -0.86 -9.32
CA PHE A 176 3.46 -0.38 -10.16
C PHE A 176 4.44 0.47 -9.34
N LYS A 177 3.93 1.42 -8.55
CA LYS A 177 4.75 2.26 -7.67
C LYS A 177 5.63 1.44 -6.75
N LEU A 178 5.08 0.41 -6.10
CA LEU A 178 5.85 -0.47 -5.22
C LEU A 178 6.91 -1.29 -5.97
N GLU A 179 6.63 -1.75 -7.19
CA GLU A 179 7.62 -2.44 -8.02
C GLU A 179 8.79 -1.55 -8.42
N THR A 180 8.62 -0.22 -8.49
CA THR A 180 9.75 0.70 -8.70
C THR A 180 10.78 0.67 -7.56
N LEU A 181 10.42 0.15 -6.38
CA LEU A 181 11.32 0.00 -5.22
C LEU A 181 12.07 -1.34 -5.23
N ARG A 182 11.68 -2.29 -6.08
CA ARG A 182 12.29 -3.63 -6.15
C ARG A 182 13.76 -3.60 -6.57
N PRO A 183 14.19 -2.80 -7.57
CA PRO A 183 15.60 -2.76 -7.96
C PRO A 183 16.54 -2.33 -6.83
N GLU A 184 16.14 -1.35 -6.02
CA GLU A 184 16.93 -0.90 -4.86
C GLU A 184 17.03 -2.02 -3.81
N THR A 185 15.90 -2.66 -3.52
CA THR A 185 15.83 -3.80 -2.59
C THR A 185 16.75 -4.94 -3.01
N VAL A 186 16.70 -5.34 -4.29
CA VAL A 186 17.53 -6.43 -4.83
C VAL A 186 19.00 -6.05 -4.75
N LYS A 187 19.37 -4.84 -5.22
CA LYS A 187 20.76 -4.35 -5.16
C LYS A 187 21.31 -4.39 -3.74
N ARG A 188 20.50 -3.99 -2.76
CA ARG A 188 20.90 -4.00 -1.34
C ARG A 188 21.10 -5.41 -0.81
N SER A 189 20.18 -6.32 -1.09
CA SER A 189 20.32 -7.74 -0.71
C SER A 189 21.58 -8.36 -1.32
N THR A 190 21.82 -8.15 -2.62
CA THR A 190 23.02 -8.62 -3.30
C THR A 190 24.29 -8.06 -2.63
N LYS A 191 24.32 -6.75 -2.34
CA LYS A 191 25.45 -6.12 -1.66
C LYS A 191 25.71 -6.76 -0.29
N THR A 192 24.68 -6.87 0.56
CA THR A 192 24.80 -7.48 1.90
C THR A 192 25.32 -8.92 1.82
N ASN A 193 24.83 -9.71 0.87
CA ASN A 193 25.26 -11.10 0.69
C ASN A 193 26.72 -11.20 0.23
N LEU A 194 27.14 -10.35 -0.71
CA LEU A 194 28.53 -10.31 -1.18
C LEU A 194 29.50 -9.83 -0.08
N GLU A 195 29.09 -8.84 0.72
CA GLU A 195 29.87 -8.38 1.88
C GLU A 195 29.98 -9.45 2.95
N GLY A 196 28.88 -10.17 3.23
CA GLY A 196 28.87 -11.32 4.14
C GLY A 196 29.80 -12.44 3.67
N LEU A 197 29.75 -12.80 2.39
CA LEU A 197 30.65 -13.78 1.79
C LEU A 197 32.12 -13.34 1.91
N ALA A 198 32.42 -12.08 1.60
CA ALA A 198 33.76 -11.54 1.69
C ALA A 198 34.31 -11.52 3.12
N LYS A 199 33.47 -11.28 4.13
CA LYS A 199 33.85 -11.36 5.56
C LYS A 199 34.12 -12.79 5.98
N HIS A 200 33.24 -13.72 5.59
CA HIS A 200 33.40 -15.15 5.86
C HIS A 200 34.71 -15.69 5.27
N LEU A 201 35.02 -15.35 4.02
CA LEU A 201 36.28 -15.73 3.37
C LEU A 201 37.54 -15.12 4.04
N ARG A 202 37.40 -14.02 4.78
CA ARG A 202 38.47 -13.39 5.56
C ARG A 202 38.57 -13.90 7.01
N GLY A 203 37.67 -14.77 7.46
CA GLY A 203 37.61 -15.23 8.84
C GLY A 203 37.10 -14.18 9.83
N GLU A 204 36.45 -13.13 9.33
CA GLU A 204 35.78 -12.10 10.13
C GLU A 204 34.33 -12.56 10.36
N ASN A 205 33.99 -12.98 11.60
CA ASN A 205 32.60 -13.19 12.02
C ASN A 205 32.10 -11.98 12.80
#